data_AF-A0A2X1JC85-F1
#
_entry.id   AF-A0A2X1JC85-F1
#
_cell.length_a   1.000
_cell.length_b   1.000
_cell.length_c   1.000
_cell.angle_alpha   90.00
_cell.angle_beta   90.00
_cell.angle_gamma   90.00
#
_symmetry.space_group_name_H-M   'P 1'
#
loop_
_entity.id
_entity.type
_entity.pdbx_description
1 polymer ?
#
loop_
_entity_poly.entity_id
_entity_poly.type
_entity_poly.pdbx_seq_one_letter_code
_entity_poly.pdbx_strand_id
1 'polypeptide(L)'
;MDAFGCTSRGQAHRAGLWLIKTELLETQTVDFSVGAEGLRHVPGDVIEICDDDYAGISTGGRVLAVNSQTRTLTLDREITLPSSGTTLISLVDGQGSPVSVEVQSVTDGVKVKVSRVPDGVAGYSVWG
;
A
#
# COMPACT_ATOMS: atom_id res chain seq x y z
N MET A 1 0.20 33.62 -2.57
CA MET A 1 -1.17 33.08 -2.76
C MET A 1 -2.13 34.13 -2.24
N ASP A 2 -3.05 34.60 -3.09
CA ASP A 2 -4.03 35.63 -2.71
C ASP A 2 -5.40 34.99 -2.45
N ALA A 3 -6.09 35.41 -1.39
CA ALA A 3 -7.46 34.98 -1.10
C ALA A 3 -8.46 35.74 -1.99
N PHE A 4 -8.48 35.42 -3.29
CA PHE A 4 -9.43 36.00 -4.25
C PHE A 4 -10.87 35.79 -3.79
N GLY A 5 -11.68 36.86 -3.82
CA GLY A 5 -13.08 36.81 -3.39
C GLY A 5 -13.30 36.84 -1.86
N CYS A 6 -12.28 37.16 -1.06
CA CYS A 6 -12.46 37.35 0.37
C CYS A 6 -13.32 38.60 0.67
N THR A 7 -14.51 38.42 1.27
CA THR A 7 -15.45 39.50 1.60
C THR A 7 -15.57 39.76 3.09
N SER A 8 -14.83 39.02 3.94
CA SER A 8 -14.88 39.18 5.40
C SER A 8 -13.53 38.97 6.08
N ARG A 9 -13.33 39.65 7.23
CA ARG A 9 -12.16 39.46 8.09
C ARG A 9 -11.99 38.01 8.54
N GLY A 10 -13.09 37.30 8.78
CA GLY A 10 -13.07 35.89 9.21
C GLY A 10 -12.54 34.94 8.13
N GLN A 11 -12.85 35.19 6.86
CA GLN A 11 -12.29 34.43 5.73
C GLN A 11 -10.79 34.69 5.61
N ALA A 12 -10.36 35.96 5.64
CA ALA A 12 -8.94 36.32 5.59
C ALA A 12 -8.13 35.65 6.71
N HIS A 13 -8.68 35.66 7.94
CA HIS A 13 -8.04 35.04 9.10
C HIS A 13 -7.89 33.52 8.94
N ARG A 14 -8.94 32.81 8.50
CA ARG A 14 -8.86 31.36 8.27
C ARG A 14 -7.91 31.01 7.12
N ALA A 15 -7.92 31.77 6.04
CA ALA A 15 -7.00 31.57 4.91
C ALA A 15 -5.54 31.74 5.35
N GLY A 16 -5.24 32.79 6.13
CA GLY A 16 -3.89 33.01 6.69
C GLY A 16 -3.46 31.90 7.65
N LEU A 17 -4.36 31.44 8.54
CA LEU A 17 -4.06 30.32 9.43
C LEU A 17 -3.85 29.00 8.68
N TRP A 18 -4.65 28.74 7.63
CA TRP A 18 -4.47 27.57 6.78
C TRP A 18 -3.11 27.61 6.10
N LEU A 19 -2.75 28.73 5.46
CA LEU A 19 -1.43 28.95 4.86
C LEU A 19 -0.28 28.65 5.84
N ILE A 20 -0.32 29.22 7.04
CA ILE A 20 0.74 28.97 8.04
C ILE A 20 0.80 27.49 8.45
N LYS A 21 -0.36 26.86 8.62
CA LYS A 21 -0.43 25.45 9.04
C LYS A 21 0.04 24.51 7.95
N THR A 22 -0.32 24.75 6.69
CA THR A 22 0.14 23.91 5.57
C THR A 22 1.65 24.03 5.41
N GLU A 23 2.21 25.24 5.44
CA GLU A 23 3.66 25.44 5.39
C GLU A 23 4.40 24.77 6.55
N LEU A 24 3.79 24.69 7.73
CA LEU A 24 4.39 24.07 8.91
C LEU A 24 4.25 22.54 8.94
N LEU A 25 3.11 22.00 8.47
CA LEU A 25 2.75 20.60 8.67
C LEU A 25 2.89 19.76 7.39
N GLU A 26 2.64 20.31 6.22
CA GLU A 26 2.70 19.62 4.93
C GLU A 26 4.11 19.70 4.34
N THR A 27 5.12 19.39 5.16
CA THR A 27 6.54 19.47 4.80
C THR A 27 7.09 18.18 4.21
N GLN A 28 6.31 17.10 4.30
CA GLN A 28 6.69 15.77 3.84
C GLN A 28 5.95 15.45 2.54
N THR A 29 6.68 14.92 1.57
CA THR A 29 6.12 14.42 0.31
C THR A 29 6.63 13.01 0.11
N VAL A 30 5.77 12.14 -0.39
CA VAL A 30 6.12 10.76 -0.74
C VAL A 30 5.85 10.56 -2.23
N ASP A 31 6.80 9.95 -2.92
CA ASP A 31 6.60 9.43 -4.27
C ASP A 31 6.41 7.92 -4.16
N PHE A 32 5.29 7.41 -4.66
CA PHE A 32 4.99 5.99 -4.66
C PHE A 32 4.27 5.59 -5.94
N SER A 33 4.38 4.31 -6.27
CA SER A 33 3.65 3.68 -7.36
C SER A 33 2.62 2.72 -6.79
N VAL A 34 1.52 2.52 -7.51
CA VAL A 34 0.46 1.58 -7.15
C VAL A 34 0.18 0.65 -8.32
N GLY A 35 -0.17 -0.59 -8.01
CA GLY A 35 -0.79 -1.52 -8.95
C GLY A 35 -2.31 -1.29 -9.04
N ALA A 36 -3.05 -2.36 -9.35
CA ALA A 36 -4.51 -2.33 -9.44
C ALA A 36 -5.20 -1.91 -8.13
N GLU A 37 -4.55 -2.08 -6.99
CA GLU A 37 -5.05 -1.65 -5.68
C GLU A 37 -5.27 -0.13 -5.58
N GLY A 38 -4.59 0.66 -6.44
CA GLY A 38 -4.77 2.11 -6.50
C GLY A 38 -6.11 2.53 -7.09
N LEU A 39 -6.82 1.65 -7.79
CA LEU A 39 -8.11 1.96 -8.45
C LEU A 39 -9.22 2.32 -7.47
N ARG A 40 -9.05 2.02 -6.18
CA ARG A 40 -10.03 2.38 -5.14
C ARG A 40 -10.01 3.85 -4.75
N HIS A 41 -8.95 4.58 -5.12
CA HIS A 41 -8.69 5.95 -4.67
C HIS A 41 -8.85 6.95 -5.82
N VAL A 42 -9.31 8.15 -5.51
CA VAL A 42 -9.41 9.29 -6.42
C VAL A 42 -8.57 10.47 -5.93
N PRO A 43 -8.15 11.40 -6.81
CA PRO A 43 -7.43 12.60 -6.38
C PRO A 43 -8.21 13.37 -5.30
N GLY A 44 -7.56 13.60 -4.16
CA GLY A 44 -8.16 14.25 -2.99
C GLY A 44 -8.47 13.30 -1.82
N ASP A 45 -8.40 11.99 -2.04
CA ASP A 45 -8.52 11.02 -0.95
C ASP A 45 -7.34 11.12 0.02
N VAL A 46 -7.64 10.97 1.32
CA VAL A 46 -6.63 10.87 2.38
C VAL A 46 -6.28 9.41 2.56
N ILE A 47 -5.00 9.07 2.40
CA ILE A 47 -4.49 7.71 2.52
C ILE A 47 -3.45 7.61 3.63
N GLU A 48 -3.38 6.45 4.27
CA GLU A 48 -2.29 6.10 5.17
C GLU A 48 -1.12 5.52 4.36
N ILE A 49 0.10 5.90 4.72
CA ILE A 49 1.33 5.39 4.11
C ILE A 49 1.97 4.44 5.11
N CYS A 50 2.04 3.15 4.75
CA CYS A 50 2.81 2.16 5.49
C CYS A 50 4.30 2.28 5.09
N ASP A 51 5.00 3.22 5.73
CA ASP A 51 6.44 3.43 5.55
C ASP A 51 7.22 2.52 6.52
N ASP A 52 7.91 1.52 5.98
CA ASP A 52 8.69 0.56 6.78
C ASP A 52 9.91 1.20 7.45
N ASP A 53 10.53 2.24 6.84
CA ASP A 53 11.67 2.95 7.42
C ASP A 53 11.21 3.81 8.61
N TYR A 54 10.01 4.38 8.52
CA TYR A 54 9.38 5.11 9.62
C TYR A 54 8.84 4.17 10.72
N ALA A 55 8.22 3.05 10.34
CA ALA A 55 7.62 2.10 11.28
C ALA A 55 8.65 1.17 11.96
N GLY A 56 9.81 0.95 11.32
CA GLY A 56 10.86 0.04 11.79
C GLY A 56 10.50 -1.45 11.67
N ILE A 57 9.42 -1.79 10.98
CA ILE A 57 8.94 -3.15 10.72
C ILE A 57 8.53 -3.29 9.26
N SER A 58 8.70 -4.48 8.67
CA SER A 58 8.24 -4.75 7.30
C SER A 58 6.75 -5.07 7.30
N THR A 59 5.94 -4.20 6.70
CA THR A 59 4.47 -4.28 6.74
C THR A 59 3.88 -4.98 5.51
N GLY A 60 4.62 -5.07 4.40
CA GLY A 60 4.20 -5.71 3.16
C GLY A 60 5.19 -5.46 2.03
N GLY A 61 4.77 -5.67 0.78
CA GLY A 61 5.63 -5.44 -0.38
C GLY A 61 4.96 -5.65 -1.73
N ARG A 62 5.79 -5.96 -2.73
CA ARG A 62 5.39 -6.19 -4.13
C ARG A 62 5.64 -7.63 -4.58
N VAL A 63 4.70 -8.17 -5.34
CA VAL A 63 4.86 -9.45 -6.03
C VAL A 63 5.68 -9.20 -7.29
N LEU A 64 6.89 -9.73 -7.39
CA LEU A 64 7.74 -9.58 -8.58
C LEU A 64 7.31 -10.50 -9.73
N ALA A 65 6.83 -11.71 -9.41
CA ALA A 65 6.40 -12.67 -10.42
C ALA A 65 5.31 -13.61 -9.88
N VAL A 66 4.45 -14.07 -10.78
CA VAL A 66 3.35 -14.99 -10.50
C VAL A 66 3.47 -16.21 -11.39
N ASN A 67 3.52 -17.41 -10.80
CA ASN A 67 3.37 -18.68 -11.50
C ASN A 67 2.04 -19.32 -11.09
N SER A 68 1.02 -19.17 -11.94
CA SER A 68 -0.33 -19.67 -11.67
C SER A 68 -0.42 -21.20 -11.76
N GLN A 69 0.44 -21.86 -12.55
CA GLN A 69 0.45 -23.33 -12.64
C GLN A 69 0.90 -23.96 -11.32
N THR A 70 1.96 -23.44 -10.71
CA THR A 70 2.52 -23.95 -9.45
C THR A 70 1.97 -23.25 -8.20
N ARG A 71 1.18 -22.19 -8.39
CA ARG A 71 0.64 -21.30 -7.33
C ARG A 71 1.75 -20.68 -6.50
N THR A 72 2.81 -20.22 -7.18
CA THR A 72 3.99 -19.66 -6.56
C THR A 72 4.09 -18.17 -6.88
N LEU A 73 4.27 -17.36 -5.85
CA LEU A 73 4.54 -15.93 -5.92
C LEU A 73 6.01 -15.70 -5.61
N THR A 74 6.68 -14.83 -6.36
CA THR A 74 8.00 -14.33 -6.00
C THR A 74 7.82 -12.94 -5.42
N LEU A 75 8.23 -12.74 -4.16
CA LEU A 75 8.11 -11.47 -3.46
C LEU A 75 9.37 -10.62 -3.65
N ASP A 76 9.24 -9.32 -3.38
CA ASP A 76 10.31 -8.32 -3.44
C ASP A 76 11.34 -8.43 -2.30
N ARG A 77 10.99 -9.17 -1.24
CA ARG A 77 11.82 -9.34 -0.05
C ARG A 77 11.58 -10.70 0.60
N GLU A 78 12.50 -11.09 1.47
CA GLU A 78 12.42 -12.35 2.20
C GLU A 78 11.33 -12.30 3.27
N ILE A 79 10.62 -13.42 3.43
CA ILE A 79 9.69 -13.66 4.53
C ILE A 79 10.07 -14.91 5.31
N THR A 80 9.87 -14.87 6.61
CA THR A 80 10.10 -16.02 7.50
C THR A 80 8.76 -16.54 8.01
N LEU A 81 8.50 -17.83 7.82
CA LEU A 81 7.31 -18.45 8.40
C LEU A 81 7.52 -18.73 9.89
N PRO A 82 6.50 -18.54 10.73
CA PRO A 82 6.53 -18.99 12.11
C PRO A 82 6.65 -20.53 12.16
N SER A 83 7.31 -21.05 13.20
CA SER A 83 7.53 -22.49 13.38
C SER A 83 6.24 -23.30 13.59
N SER A 84 5.13 -22.63 13.88
CA SER A 84 3.81 -23.23 14.09
C SER A 84 2.70 -22.21 13.80
N GLY A 85 1.55 -22.69 13.35
CA GLY A 85 0.37 -21.87 13.06
C GLY A 85 0.12 -21.70 11.57
N THR A 86 -1.06 -21.20 11.22
CA THR A 86 -1.43 -20.88 9.84
C THR A 86 -0.99 -19.46 9.51
N THR A 87 -0.17 -19.31 8.47
CA THR A 87 0.22 -18.00 7.96
C THR A 87 -0.67 -17.64 6.78
N LEU A 88 -1.24 -16.45 6.81
CA LEU A 88 -2.02 -15.88 5.72
C LEU A 88 -1.20 -14.77 5.06
N ILE A 89 -1.37 -14.62 3.75
CA ILE A 89 -0.88 -13.46 2.99
C ILE A 89 -2.10 -12.79 2.34
N SER A 90 -2.21 -11.47 2.48
CA SER A 90 -3.22 -10.67 1.81
C SER A 90 -2.72 -10.25 0.45
N LEU A 91 -3.58 -10.41 -0.57
CA LEU A 91 -3.33 -10.01 -1.95
C LEU A 91 -4.52 -9.18 -2.41
N VAL A 92 -4.34 -8.37 -3.46
CA VAL A 92 -5.44 -7.63 -4.07
C VAL A 92 -5.85 -8.29 -5.38
N ASP A 93 -7.15 -8.59 -5.51
CA ASP A 93 -7.71 -9.19 -6.73
C ASP A 93 -7.91 -8.14 -7.84
N GLY A 94 -8.35 -8.60 -9.02
CA GLY A 94 -8.63 -7.75 -10.17
C GLY A 94 -9.80 -6.77 -9.98
N GLN A 95 -10.51 -6.79 -8.85
CA GLN A 95 -11.54 -5.82 -8.48
C GLN A 95 -11.03 -4.81 -7.43
N GLY A 96 -9.75 -4.86 -7.06
CA GLY A 96 -9.19 -3.99 -6.03
C GLY A 96 -9.55 -4.42 -4.60
N SER A 97 -10.10 -5.62 -4.41
CA SER A 97 -10.49 -6.12 -3.09
C SER A 97 -9.38 -6.94 -2.43
N PRO A 98 -9.12 -6.75 -1.12
CA PRO A 98 -8.15 -7.57 -0.39
C PRO A 98 -8.70 -8.99 -0.18
N VAL A 99 -7.85 -9.99 -0.46
CA VAL A 99 -8.14 -11.42 -0.34
C VAL A 99 -7.00 -12.09 0.40
N SER A 100 -7.29 -12.65 1.57
CA SER A 100 -6.32 -13.47 2.32
C SER A 100 -6.24 -14.89 1.77
N VAL A 101 -5.03 -15.37 1.53
CA VAL A 101 -4.75 -16.74 1.10
C VAL A 101 -3.73 -17.39 2.03
N GLU A 102 -3.87 -18.70 2.22
CA GLU A 102 -2.96 -19.46 3.08
C GLU A 102 -1.61 -19.69 2.40
N VAL A 103 -0.53 -19.44 3.14
CA VAL A 103 0.84 -19.75 2.74
C VAL A 103 1.15 -21.20 3.10
N GLN A 104 1.41 -22.03 2.09
CA GLN A 104 1.72 -23.45 2.24
C GLN A 104 3.21 -23.70 2.50
N SER A 105 4.08 -22.95 1.83
CA SER A 105 5.53 -23.08 1.98
C SER A 105 6.25 -21.85 1.45
N VAL A 106 7.44 -21.57 2.00
CA VAL A 106 8.37 -20.57 1.48
C VAL A 106 9.68 -21.27 1.09
N THR A 107 10.18 -20.96 -0.10
CA THR A 107 11.46 -21.45 -0.63
C THR A 107 12.37 -20.26 -0.90
N ASP A 108 13.66 -20.38 -0.56
CA ASP A 108 14.67 -19.33 -0.75
C ASP A 108 14.29 -17.98 -0.10
N GLY A 109 13.42 -17.97 0.92
CA GLY A 109 12.91 -16.76 1.59
C GLY A 109 11.91 -15.93 0.76
N VAL A 110 11.98 -15.97 -0.58
CA VAL A 110 11.20 -15.06 -1.46
C VAL A 110 10.13 -15.76 -2.31
N LYS A 111 10.19 -17.09 -2.45
CA LYS A 111 9.20 -17.84 -3.25
C LYS A 111 8.14 -18.43 -2.33
N VAL A 112 6.93 -17.90 -2.44
CA VAL A 112 5.81 -18.25 -1.57
C VAL A 112 4.80 -19.07 -2.34
N LYS A 113 4.56 -20.31 -1.88
CA LYS A 113 3.50 -21.15 -2.43
C LYS A 113 2.22 -20.91 -1.64
N VAL A 114 1.15 -20.55 -2.36
CA VAL A 114 -0.16 -20.22 -1.76
C VAL A 114 -1.21 -21.27 -2.12
N SER A 115 -2.27 -21.36 -1.32
CA SER A 115 -3.37 -22.30 -1.55
C SER A 115 -4.09 -22.06 -2.89
N ARG A 116 -4.25 -20.78 -3.26
CA ARG A 116 -4.74 -20.31 -4.55
C ARG A 116 -4.12 -18.94 -4.90
N VAL A 117 -4.04 -18.63 -6.18
CA VAL A 117 -3.73 -17.28 -6.67
C VAL A 117 -5.05 -16.61 -7.04
N PRO A 118 -5.46 -15.51 -6.39
CA PRO A 118 -6.66 -14.76 -6.77
C PRO A 118 -6.56 -14.22 -8.21
N ASP A 119 -7.71 -14.10 -8.88
CA ASP A 119 -7.77 -13.54 -10.22
C ASP A 119 -7.30 -12.07 -10.22
N GLY A 120 -6.51 -11.69 -11.23
CA GLY A 120 -5.97 -10.34 -11.37
C GLY A 120 -4.68 -10.06 -10.60
N VAL A 121 -4.20 -10.99 -9.77
CA VAL A 121 -2.85 -10.89 -9.19
C VAL A 121 -1.82 -11.04 -10.31
N ALA A 122 -0.95 -10.05 -10.44
CA ALA A 122 0.07 -9.95 -11.48
C ALA A 122 1.41 -9.49 -10.90
N GLY A 123 2.41 -9.37 -11.77
CA GLY A 123 3.63 -8.67 -11.42
C GLY A 123 3.30 -7.26 -10.94
N TYR A 124 3.97 -6.84 -9.88
CA TYR A 124 3.81 -5.59 -9.14
C TYR A 124 2.54 -5.43 -8.30
N SER A 125 1.70 -6.47 -8.17
CA SER A 125 0.61 -6.46 -7.18
C SER A 125 1.13 -6.33 -5.75
N VAL A 126 0.33 -5.72 -4.85
CA VAL A 126 0.65 -5.63 -3.42
C VAL A 126 0.47 -6.97 -2.70
N TRP A 127 1.32 -7.22 -1.70
CA TRP A 127 1.12 -8.25 -0.69
C TRP A 127 1.36 -7.68 0.72
N GLY A 128 0.72 -8.27 1.73
CA GLY A 128 0.88 -7.90 3.16
C GLY A 128 0.18 -8.86 4.09
#